data_AF-A0A1L7BE58-F1
#
_entry.id   AF-A0A1L7BE58-F1
#
_cell.length_a   1.000
_cell.length_b   1.000
_cell.length_c   1.000
_cell.angle_alpha   90.00
_cell.angle_beta   90.00
_cell.angle_gamma   90.00
#
_symmetry.space_group_name_H-M   'P 1'
#
loop_
_entity.id
_entity.type
_entity.pdbx_description
1 polymer ?
#
loop_
_entity_poly.entity_id
_entity_poly.type
_entity_poly.pdbx_seq_one_letter_code
_entity_poly.pdbx_strand_id
1 'polypeptide(L)'
;MILALDYGDKKTGYAIGSDFISKSGTVNTTQLNKLLEKFQKVVLGIPLSMSGNYSKQSFKVLKFAYKLKRKGIDVFLIDERLTTKMALSFNAKDDDAFSARQIFMDYIKNPILSQKFVLEKFLDVEFDCEDVEDVLYYEVTPVKGRKGDALTRNFSIAFLHMKEKNFVYRNEDTIEKKYNLVIVNEKFKDVVDKFLKNGGKIILV
;
A
#
# COMPACT_ATOMS: atom_id res chain seq x y z
N MET A 1 -11.34 -1.03 -20.37
CA MET A 1 -10.03 -1.69 -20.52
C MET A 1 -9.17 -1.37 -19.30
N ILE A 2 -8.55 -2.40 -18.71
CA ILE A 2 -7.74 -2.38 -17.49
C ILE A 2 -6.30 -2.71 -17.88
N LEU A 3 -5.34 -2.07 -17.20
CA LEU A 3 -3.92 -2.42 -17.26
C LEU A 3 -3.48 -2.92 -15.88
N ALA A 4 -3.19 -4.20 -15.74
CA ALA A 4 -2.56 -4.78 -14.57
C ALA A 4 -1.04 -4.74 -14.72
N LEU A 5 -0.32 -4.40 -13.65
CA LEU A 5 1.12 -4.23 -13.65
C LEU A 5 1.76 -4.89 -12.43
N ASP A 6 2.80 -5.67 -12.70
CA ASP A 6 3.80 -6.06 -11.71
C ASP A 6 5.00 -5.10 -11.86
N TYR A 7 5.08 -4.13 -10.97
CA TYR A 7 5.98 -2.98 -11.11
C TYR A 7 7.37 -3.24 -10.51
N GLY A 8 8.35 -3.44 -11.39
CA GLY A 8 9.76 -3.59 -11.04
C GLY A 8 10.65 -2.41 -11.47
N ASP A 9 11.88 -2.35 -10.96
CA ASP A 9 12.82 -1.25 -11.24
C ASP A 9 13.32 -1.24 -12.69
N LYS A 10 13.64 -2.41 -13.24
CA LYS A 10 14.21 -2.57 -14.59
C LYS A 10 13.15 -2.98 -15.61
N LYS A 11 12.31 -3.93 -15.22
CA LYS A 11 11.26 -4.52 -16.03
C LYS A 11 9.95 -4.43 -15.27
N THR A 12 8.86 -4.27 -16.01
CA THR A 12 7.50 -4.25 -15.49
C THR A 12 6.70 -5.26 -16.32
N GLY A 13 6.11 -6.24 -15.65
CA GLY A 13 5.12 -7.13 -16.25
C GLY A 13 3.82 -6.37 -16.48
N TYR A 14 3.13 -6.65 -17.59
CA TYR A 14 1.82 -6.07 -17.86
C TYR A 14 0.82 -7.10 -18.39
N ALA A 15 -0.45 -6.88 -18.06
CA ALA A 15 -1.60 -7.56 -18.66
C ALA A 15 -2.71 -6.54 -18.93
N ILE A 16 -3.34 -6.66 -20.09
CA ILE A 16 -4.36 -5.75 -20.60
C ILE A 16 -5.62 -6.55 -20.91
N GLY A 17 -6.78 -6.02 -20.54
CA GLY A 17 -8.05 -6.68 -20.82
C GLY A 17 -9.29 -5.92 -20.33
N SER A 18 -10.46 -6.52 -20.47
CA SER A 18 -11.67 -6.13 -19.74
C SER A 18 -12.06 -7.25 -18.79
N ASP A 19 -12.59 -8.34 -19.35
CA ASP A 19 -13.04 -9.54 -18.62
C ASP A 19 -12.03 -10.68 -18.81
N PHE A 20 -11.35 -10.68 -19.95
CA PHE A 20 -10.26 -11.57 -20.29
C PHE A 20 -9.02 -10.78 -20.68
N ILE A 21 -7.86 -11.40 -20.55
CA ILE A 21 -6.59 -10.82 -20.97
C ILE A 21 -6.51 -10.87 -22.50
N SER A 22 -6.43 -9.70 -23.13
CA SER A 22 -6.24 -9.57 -24.57
C SER A 22 -4.76 -9.47 -24.97
N LYS A 23 -3.92 -8.97 -24.06
CA LYS A 23 -2.47 -8.85 -24.28
C LYS A 23 -1.72 -8.88 -22.95
N SER A 24 -0.58 -9.57 -22.91
CA SER A 24 0.35 -9.54 -21.78
C SER A 24 1.79 -9.61 -22.24
N GLY A 25 2.72 -9.18 -21.40
CA GLY A 25 4.15 -9.31 -21.65
C GLY A 25 4.96 -8.54 -20.62
N THR A 26 6.21 -8.27 -20.96
CA THR A 26 7.13 -7.49 -20.12
C THR A 26 7.63 -6.29 -20.91
N VAL A 27 7.80 -5.16 -20.25
CA VAL A 27 8.35 -3.93 -20.83
C VAL A 27 9.45 -3.37 -19.93
N ASN A 28 10.42 -2.64 -20.50
CA ASN A 28 11.36 -1.89 -19.67
C ASN A 28 10.59 -0.79 -18.90
N THR A 29 10.82 -0.67 -17.59
CA THR A 29 10.09 0.27 -16.73
C THR A 29 10.20 1.73 -17.22
N THR A 30 11.32 2.09 -17.87
CA THR A 30 11.51 3.42 -18.48
C THR A 30 10.53 3.72 -19.61
N GLN A 31 10.01 2.70 -20.29
CA GLN A 31 9.08 2.81 -21.41
C GLN A 31 7.61 2.76 -20.98
N LEU A 32 7.33 2.54 -19.68
CA LEU A 32 5.99 2.35 -19.16
C LEU A 32 5.07 3.56 -19.36
N ASN A 33 5.63 4.79 -19.38
CA ASN A 33 4.85 6.01 -19.62
C ASN A 33 4.05 5.97 -20.94
N LYS A 34 4.65 5.45 -22.02
CA LYS A 34 3.98 5.32 -23.32
C LYS A 34 2.81 4.33 -23.27
N LEU A 35 2.92 3.29 -22.44
CA LEU A 35 1.84 2.32 -22.26
C LEU A 35 0.68 2.95 -21.51
N LEU A 36 0.98 3.70 -20.43
CA LEU A 36 0.00 4.31 -19.53
C LEU A 36 -0.90 5.36 -20.18
N GLU A 37 -0.44 6.06 -21.22
CA GLU A 37 -1.22 7.09 -21.94
C GLU A 37 -2.57 6.58 -22.47
N LYS A 38 -2.71 5.27 -22.65
CA LYS A 38 -3.91 4.63 -23.21
C LYS A 38 -4.90 4.11 -22.16
N PHE A 39 -4.62 4.29 -20.86
CA PHE A 39 -5.38 3.66 -19.80
C PHE A 39 -5.80 4.66 -18.71
N GLN A 40 -7.07 4.57 -18.33
CA GLN A 40 -7.64 5.34 -17.22
C GLN A 40 -7.79 4.51 -15.94
N LYS A 41 -7.62 3.18 -16.01
CA LYS A 41 -7.72 2.26 -14.88
C LYS A 41 -6.51 1.32 -14.85
N VAL A 42 -5.78 1.35 -13.75
CA VAL A 42 -4.57 0.54 -13.51
C VAL A 42 -4.73 -0.27 -12.24
N VAL A 43 -4.35 -1.54 -12.29
CA VAL A 43 -4.23 -2.42 -11.13
C VAL A 43 -2.74 -2.68 -10.91
N LEU A 44 -2.25 -2.36 -9.73
CA LEU A 44 -0.89 -2.62 -9.31
C LEU A 44 -0.93 -3.73 -8.29
N GLY A 45 -0.11 -4.76 -8.44
CA GLY A 45 0.14 -5.59 -7.29
C GLY A 45 1.17 -4.94 -6.36
N ILE A 46 1.04 -5.21 -5.07
CA ILE A 46 1.90 -4.68 -4.02
C ILE A 46 2.64 -5.83 -3.33
N PRO A 47 3.98 -5.87 -3.42
CA PRO A 47 4.75 -6.90 -2.77
C PRO A 47 4.84 -6.58 -1.28
N LEU A 48 4.36 -7.48 -0.43
CA LEU A 48 4.52 -7.41 1.02
C LEU A 48 5.57 -8.43 1.48
N SER A 49 6.22 -8.16 2.61
CA SER A 49 7.15 -9.12 3.19
C SER A 49 6.44 -10.42 3.61
N MET A 50 7.22 -11.47 3.91
CA MET A 50 6.67 -12.71 4.48
C MET A 50 5.93 -12.46 5.80
N SER A 51 6.41 -11.52 6.62
CA SER A 51 5.74 -11.06 7.84
C SER A 51 4.50 -10.19 7.57
N GLY A 52 4.17 -9.89 6.31
CA GLY A 52 3.03 -9.07 5.92
C GLY A 52 3.23 -7.56 6.07
N ASN A 53 4.48 -7.12 6.28
CA ASN A 53 4.87 -5.72 6.38
C ASN A 53 5.20 -5.08 5.03
N TYR A 54 5.22 -3.75 5.02
CA TYR A 54 5.76 -2.98 3.90
C TYR A 54 7.27 -3.17 3.80
N SER A 55 7.77 -3.23 2.58
CA SER A 55 9.17 -3.27 2.22
C SER A 55 9.55 -2.03 1.42
N LYS A 56 10.85 -1.88 1.12
CA LYS A 56 11.33 -0.83 0.20
C LYS A 56 10.64 -0.90 -1.17
N GLN A 57 10.32 -2.11 -1.65
CA GLN A 57 9.62 -2.31 -2.91
C GLN A 57 8.15 -1.89 -2.82
N SER A 58 7.45 -2.22 -1.73
CA SER A 58 6.07 -1.78 -1.51
C SER A 58 5.96 -0.26 -1.63
N PHE A 59 6.87 0.47 -0.99
CA PHE A 59 6.89 1.93 -1.05
C PHE A 59 7.23 2.50 -2.43
N LYS A 60 8.00 1.78 -3.27
CA LYS A 60 8.20 2.17 -4.68
C LYS A 60 6.90 2.05 -5.47
N VAL A 61 6.14 0.96 -5.28
CA VAL A 61 4.81 0.77 -5.87
C VAL A 61 3.85 1.86 -5.41
N LEU A 62 3.81 2.18 -4.11
CA LEU A 62 2.96 3.26 -3.59
C LEU A 62 3.33 4.64 -4.16
N LYS A 63 4.63 4.94 -4.29
CA LYS A 63 5.09 6.16 -4.98
C LYS A 63 4.65 6.21 -6.43
N PHE A 64 4.65 5.07 -7.12
CA PHE A 64 4.18 4.97 -8.49
C PHE A 64 2.65 5.16 -8.57
N ALA A 65 1.89 4.51 -7.69
CA ALA A 65 0.44 4.68 -7.55
C ALA A 65 0.07 6.16 -7.34
N TYR A 66 0.79 6.87 -6.47
CA TYR A 66 0.62 8.31 -6.26
C TYR A 66 0.84 9.12 -7.54
N LYS A 67 1.91 8.84 -8.30
CA LYS A 67 2.19 9.51 -9.58
C LYS A 67 1.06 9.28 -10.60
N LEU A 68 0.55 8.06 -10.70
CA LEU A 68 -0.58 7.73 -11.59
C LEU A 68 -1.86 8.44 -11.15
N LYS A 69 -2.17 8.42 -9.85
CA LYS A 69 -3.37 9.08 -9.33
C LYS A 69 -3.34 10.59 -9.56
N ARG A 70 -2.17 11.22 -9.43
CA ARG A 70 -1.94 12.64 -9.78
C ARG A 70 -2.14 12.96 -11.27
N LYS A 71 -2.02 11.97 -12.15
CA LYS A 71 -2.35 12.09 -13.59
C LYS A 71 -3.83 11.81 -13.90
N GLY A 72 -4.68 11.62 -12.88
CA GLY A 72 -6.10 11.33 -13.04
C GLY A 72 -6.43 9.86 -13.33
N ILE A 73 -5.45 8.96 -13.25
CA ILE A 73 -5.67 7.53 -13.45
C ILE A 73 -6.28 6.93 -12.18
N ASP A 74 -7.31 6.09 -12.34
CA ASP A 74 -7.83 5.28 -11.25
C ASP A 74 -6.91 4.09 -10.98
N VAL A 75 -6.40 4.01 -9.75
CA VAL A 75 -5.41 3.02 -9.34
C VAL A 75 -5.99 2.12 -8.28
N PHE A 76 -5.82 0.81 -8.45
CA PHE A 76 -6.20 -0.23 -7.49
C PHE A 76 -4.95 -1.01 -7.11
N LEU A 77 -4.81 -1.37 -5.83
CA LEU A 77 -3.66 -2.09 -5.29
C LEU A 77 -4.11 -3.45 -4.74
N ILE A 78 -3.41 -4.53 -5.09
CA ILE A 78 -3.74 -5.89 -4.65
C ILE A 78 -2.51 -6.58 -4.04
N ASP A 79 -2.68 -7.29 -2.92
CA ASP A 79 -1.60 -8.03 -2.25
C ASP A 79 -1.12 -9.21 -3.10
N GLU A 80 0.16 -9.22 -3.49
CA GLU A 80 0.75 -10.22 -4.39
C GLU A 80 1.32 -11.46 -3.67
N ARG A 81 1.25 -11.57 -2.34
CA ARG A 81 1.96 -12.67 -1.63
C ARG A 81 1.51 -14.07 -2.05
N LEU A 82 0.26 -14.25 -2.48
CA LEU A 82 -0.24 -15.54 -2.94
C LEU A 82 0.32 -15.91 -4.33
N THR A 83 0.50 -14.93 -5.22
CA THR A 83 0.95 -15.16 -6.59
C THR A 83 2.44 -15.52 -6.63
N THR A 84 3.27 -14.91 -5.77
CA THR A 84 4.70 -15.26 -5.65
C THR A 84 4.92 -16.72 -5.23
N LYS A 85 4.11 -17.26 -4.31
CA LYS A 85 4.18 -18.68 -3.92
C LYS A 85 3.83 -19.62 -5.06
N MET A 86 2.83 -19.26 -5.87
CA MET A 86 2.45 -20.04 -7.04
C MET A 86 3.54 -19.99 -8.13
N ALA A 87 4.09 -18.83 -8.44
CA ALA A 87 5.16 -18.70 -9.45
C ALA A 87 6.37 -19.60 -9.16
N LEU A 88 6.79 -19.66 -7.90
CA LEU A 88 7.87 -20.55 -7.43
C LEU A 88 7.53 -22.04 -7.62
N SER A 89 6.27 -22.44 -7.43
CA SER A 89 5.83 -23.82 -7.63
C SER A 89 5.76 -24.25 -9.11
N PHE A 90 5.62 -23.30 -10.03
CA PHE A 90 5.46 -23.57 -11.47
C PHE A 90 6.73 -23.39 -12.32
N ASN A 91 7.89 -23.07 -11.70
CA ASN A 91 9.18 -22.90 -12.40
C ASN A 91 9.09 -21.94 -13.62
N ALA A 92 8.24 -20.90 -13.50
CA ALA A 92 7.90 -20.02 -14.61
C ALA A 92 9.13 -19.23 -15.10
N LYS A 93 9.48 -19.39 -16.39
CA LYS A 93 10.65 -18.76 -17.03
C LYS A 93 10.53 -17.24 -17.25
N ASP A 94 9.31 -16.67 -17.15
CA ASP A 94 9.04 -15.24 -17.37
C ASP A 94 8.10 -14.74 -16.25
N ASP A 95 8.71 -14.54 -15.09
CA ASP A 95 8.05 -14.28 -13.80
C ASP A 95 7.18 -13.01 -13.84
N ASP A 96 7.72 -11.91 -14.38
CA ASP A 96 7.05 -10.59 -14.37
C ASP A 96 5.72 -10.61 -15.16
N ALA A 97 5.73 -11.15 -16.39
CA ALA A 97 4.53 -11.23 -17.22
C ALA A 97 3.50 -12.20 -16.64
N PHE A 98 3.94 -13.24 -15.93
CA PHE A 98 3.05 -14.16 -15.22
C PHE A 98 2.39 -13.47 -14.03
N SER A 99 3.16 -12.78 -13.19
CA SER A 99 2.65 -11.99 -12.06
C SER A 99 1.62 -10.97 -12.49
N ALA A 100 1.87 -10.22 -13.57
CA ALA A 100 0.91 -9.25 -14.11
C ALA A 100 -0.41 -9.90 -14.57
N ARG A 101 -0.36 -11.11 -15.14
CA ARG A 101 -1.56 -11.87 -15.51
C ARG A 101 -2.33 -12.32 -14.27
N GLN A 102 -1.64 -12.79 -13.23
CA GLN A 102 -2.32 -13.17 -11.98
C GLN A 102 -2.97 -11.98 -11.30
N ILE A 103 -2.29 -10.84 -11.20
CA ILE A 103 -2.84 -9.58 -10.69
C ILE A 103 -4.13 -9.21 -11.43
N PHE A 104 -4.13 -9.32 -12.76
CA PHE A 104 -5.33 -9.08 -13.57
C PHE A 104 -6.46 -10.06 -13.19
N MET A 105 -6.17 -11.36 -13.18
CA MET A 105 -7.16 -12.40 -12.91
C MET A 105 -7.75 -12.28 -11.50
N ASP A 106 -6.92 -12.01 -10.50
CA ASP A 106 -7.35 -11.82 -9.11
C ASP A 106 -8.27 -10.60 -8.98
N TYR A 107 -7.92 -9.49 -9.65
CA TYR A 107 -8.77 -8.30 -9.68
C TYR A 107 -10.12 -8.56 -10.35
N ILE A 108 -10.15 -9.24 -11.50
CA ILE A 108 -11.42 -9.55 -12.20
C ILE A 108 -12.28 -10.52 -11.40
N LYS A 109 -11.67 -11.55 -10.80
CA LYS A 109 -12.38 -12.57 -10.02
C LYS A 109 -12.96 -12.00 -8.72
N ASN A 110 -12.21 -11.16 -8.02
CA ASN A 110 -12.67 -10.56 -6.77
C ASN A 110 -12.11 -9.14 -6.57
N PRO A 111 -12.75 -8.12 -7.18
CA PRO A 111 -12.31 -6.73 -7.09
C PRO A 111 -12.22 -6.20 -5.65
N ILE A 112 -12.99 -6.78 -4.71
CA ILE A 112 -13.04 -6.38 -3.30
C ILE A 112 -11.70 -6.61 -2.59
N LEU A 113 -10.88 -7.55 -3.08
CA LEU A 113 -9.53 -7.78 -2.54
C LEU A 113 -8.54 -6.67 -2.90
N SER A 114 -8.90 -5.79 -3.84
CA SER A 114 -8.10 -4.63 -4.20
C SER A 114 -8.53 -3.39 -3.43
N GLN A 115 -7.57 -2.55 -3.05
CA GLN A 115 -7.83 -1.24 -2.47
C GLN A 115 -7.72 -0.17 -3.56
N LYS A 116 -8.76 0.66 -3.73
CA LYS A 116 -8.65 1.89 -4.53
C LYS A 116 -7.69 2.86 -3.86
N PHE A 117 -6.68 3.34 -4.58
CA PHE A 117 -5.72 4.32 -4.07
C PHE A 117 -6.28 5.74 -4.21
N VAL A 118 -6.25 6.49 -3.12
CA VAL A 118 -6.73 7.87 -3.03
C VAL A 118 -5.63 8.80 -2.50
N LEU A 119 -5.80 10.10 -2.73
CA LEU A 119 -4.91 11.11 -2.17
C LEU A 119 -5.46 11.54 -0.82
N GLU A 120 -4.91 10.96 0.25
CA GLU A 120 -5.31 11.27 1.61
C GLU A 120 -4.92 12.70 2.01
N LYS A 121 -5.69 13.25 2.96
CA LYS A 121 -5.37 14.51 3.63
C LYS A 121 -4.74 14.23 4.99
N PHE A 122 -3.99 15.21 5.47
CA PHE A 122 -3.52 15.19 6.85
C PHE A 122 -4.72 15.18 7.80
N LEU A 123 -4.52 14.55 8.94
CA LEU A 123 -5.47 14.60 10.04
C LEU A 123 -5.48 16.02 10.61
N ASP A 124 -6.67 16.58 10.73
CA ASP A 124 -6.89 17.95 11.21
C ASP A 124 -7.31 17.92 12.67
N VAL A 125 -6.31 17.78 13.55
CA VAL A 125 -6.50 17.68 14.99
C VAL A 125 -5.45 18.54 15.68
N GLU A 126 -5.92 19.35 16.62
CA GLU A 126 -5.06 20.12 17.51
C GLU A 126 -4.67 19.24 18.71
N PHE A 127 -3.37 19.21 19.00
CA PHE A 127 -2.82 18.44 20.11
C PHE A 127 -2.27 19.39 21.15
N ASP A 128 -2.82 19.35 22.35
CA ASP A 128 -2.34 20.11 23.50
C ASP A 128 -1.19 19.37 24.21
N CYS A 129 -0.24 18.83 23.43
CA CYS A 129 0.80 17.94 23.92
C CYS A 129 2.05 17.92 23.02
N GLU A 130 2.66 19.08 22.85
CA GLU A 130 3.88 19.29 22.05
C GLU A 130 5.03 18.32 22.45
N ASP A 131 5.11 17.92 23.72
CA ASP A 131 6.23 17.14 24.28
C ASP A 131 6.06 15.60 24.26
N VAL A 132 4.98 15.05 23.69
CA VAL A 132 4.76 13.59 23.75
C VAL A 132 5.61 12.81 22.74
N GLU A 133 6.72 12.25 23.20
CA GLU A 133 7.50 11.27 22.44
C GLU A 133 6.71 9.96 22.19
N ASP A 134 7.12 9.15 21.20
CA ASP A 134 6.51 7.86 20.87
C ASP A 134 4.99 7.90 20.59
N VAL A 135 4.62 8.46 19.44
CA VAL A 135 3.25 8.45 18.90
C VAL A 135 3.04 7.26 17.95
N LEU A 136 1.93 6.54 18.11
CA LEU A 136 1.41 5.57 17.14
C LEU A 136 0.15 6.12 16.46
N TYR A 137 0.16 6.15 15.14
CA TYR A 137 -1.02 6.36 14.31
C TYR A 137 -1.59 5.00 13.92
N TYR A 138 -2.76 4.63 14.43
CA TYR A 138 -3.42 3.36 14.12
C TYR A 138 -4.57 3.58 13.12
N GLU A 139 -4.40 3.12 11.87
CA GLU A 139 -5.39 3.25 10.79
C GLU A 139 -5.96 4.68 10.60
N VAL A 140 -5.11 5.68 10.82
CA VAL A 140 -5.39 7.12 10.64
C VAL A 140 -4.26 7.78 9.87
N THR A 141 -4.53 8.93 9.25
CA THR A 141 -3.53 9.72 8.52
C THR A 141 -2.60 10.49 9.49
N PRO A 142 -1.40 10.90 9.05
CA PRO A 142 -0.50 11.68 9.91
C PRO A 142 -1.06 13.07 10.18
N VAL A 143 -0.67 13.60 11.33
CA VAL A 143 -0.83 15.01 11.67
C VAL A 143 0.39 15.76 11.13
N LYS A 144 0.14 16.91 10.50
CA LYS A 144 1.20 17.68 9.84
C LYS A 144 2.25 18.14 10.86
N GLY A 145 3.52 17.88 10.57
CA GLY A 145 4.63 18.28 11.46
C GLY A 145 4.88 17.33 12.64
N ARG A 146 4.02 16.34 12.88
CA ARG A 146 4.15 15.42 14.01
C ARG A 146 4.70 14.05 13.58
N LYS A 147 5.90 13.72 14.05
CA LYS A 147 6.51 12.40 13.84
C LYS A 147 5.86 11.34 14.72
N GLY A 148 5.94 10.11 14.23
CA GLY A 148 5.50 8.92 14.94
C GLY A 148 5.63 7.71 14.04
N ASP A 149 5.20 6.56 14.55
CA ASP A 149 5.05 5.36 13.73
C ASP A 149 3.60 5.19 13.33
N ALA A 150 3.37 4.51 12.23
CA ALA A 150 2.04 4.19 11.76
C ALA A 150 1.85 2.68 11.70
N LEU A 151 0.67 2.21 12.10
CA LEU A 151 0.20 0.86 11.84
C LEU A 151 -1.04 0.96 10.97
N THR A 152 -0.92 0.57 9.71
CA THR A 152 -2.03 0.66 8.77
C THR A 152 -1.97 -0.37 7.64
N ARG A 153 -3.10 -0.99 7.37
CA ARG A 153 -3.32 -1.83 6.18
C ARG A 153 -3.78 -1.02 4.98
N ASN A 154 -4.21 0.22 5.19
CA ASN A 154 -4.60 1.14 4.12
C ASN A 154 -3.36 1.70 3.39
N PHE A 155 -3.24 1.38 2.11
CA PHE A 155 -2.11 1.78 1.28
C PHE A 155 -1.99 3.29 1.02
N SER A 156 -3.10 4.01 0.98
CA SER A 156 -3.12 5.47 0.79
C SER A 156 -2.65 6.19 2.05
N ILE A 157 -3.08 5.72 3.22
CA ILE A 157 -2.60 6.19 4.52
C ILE A 157 -1.12 5.86 4.71
N ALA A 158 -0.71 4.62 4.40
CA ALA A 158 0.68 4.17 4.47
C ALA A 158 1.61 5.03 3.61
N PHE A 159 1.18 5.39 2.39
CA PHE A 159 1.93 6.28 1.53
C PHE A 159 2.13 7.67 2.14
N LEU A 160 1.07 8.25 2.72
CA LEU A 160 1.14 9.58 3.33
C LEU A 160 2.10 9.58 4.53
N HIS A 161 2.06 8.59 5.41
CA HIS A 161 3.03 8.45 6.49
C HIS A 161 4.47 8.28 5.99
N MET A 162 4.69 7.43 4.99
CA MET A 162 6.01 7.25 4.38
C MET A 162 6.55 8.57 3.79
N LYS A 163 5.68 9.39 3.17
CA LYS A 163 6.05 10.71 2.67
C LYS A 163 6.47 11.65 3.80
N GLU A 164 5.79 11.56 4.94
CA GLU A 164 6.13 12.26 6.18
C GLU A 164 7.30 11.63 6.94
N LYS A 165 8.02 10.66 6.36
CA LYS A 165 9.17 9.99 6.99
C LYS A 165 8.83 9.31 8.32
N ASN A 166 7.57 8.94 8.54
CA ASN A 166 7.18 8.07 9.64
C ASN A 166 7.54 6.63 9.29
N PHE A 167 7.89 5.82 10.29
CA PHE A 167 7.99 4.39 10.09
C PHE A 167 6.59 3.81 9.94
N VAL A 168 6.39 2.84 9.04
CA VAL A 168 5.06 2.31 8.74
C VAL A 168 5.05 0.79 8.84
N TYR A 169 4.38 0.30 9.85
CA TYR A 169 3.98 -1.09 10.02
C TYR A 169 2.69 -1.37 9.27
N ARG A 170 2.53 -2.63 8.88
CA ARG A 170 1.27 -3.20 8.38
C ARG A 170 0.80 -4.37 9.22
N ASN A 171 1.75 -5.13 9.77
CA ASN A 171 1.48 -6.24 10.67
C ASN A 171 1.73 -5.80 12.12
N GLU A 172 0.68 -5.87 12.94
CA GLU A 172 0.74 -5.54 14.36
C GLU A 172 1.66 -6.47 15.16
N ASP A 173 1.79 -7.73 14.76
CA ASP A 173 2.63 -8.73 15.45
C ASP A 173 4.13 -8.37 15.40
N THR A 174 4.50 -7.41 14.55
CA THR A 174 5.88 -6.95 14.39
C THR A 174 6.20 -5.69 15.19
N ILE A 175 5.23 -5.19 15.95
CA ILE A 175 5.40 -4.03 16.83
C ILE A 175 5.82 -4.53 18.22
N GLU A 176 7.09 -4.34 18.54
CA GLU A 176 7.65 -4.73 19.84
C GLU A 176 7.55 -3.60 20.88
N LYS A 177 7.61 -2.34 20.43
CA LYS A 177 7.60 -1.16 21.31
C LYS A 177 6.19 -0.74 21.75
N LYS A 178 6.12 -0.03 22.88
CA LYS A 178 4.92 0.62 23.39
C LYS A 178 5.00 2.13 23.22
N TYR A 179 3.86 2.81 23.22
CA TYR A 179 3.70 4.22 22.87
C TYR A 179 3.10 5.02 24.02
N ASN A 180 3.49 6.29 24.15
CA ASN A 180 2.88 7.21 25.11
C ASN A 180 1.53 7.73 24.59
N LEU A 181 1.36 7.77 23.27
CA LEU A 181 0.16 8.24 22.61
C LEU A 181 -0.22 7.32 21.46
N VAL A 182 -1.49 6.91 21.42
CA VAL A 182 -2.08 6.29 20.24
C VAL A 182 -3.18 7.19 19.69
N ILE A 183 -3.07 7.57 18.42
CA ILE A 183 -4.10 8.32 17.69
C ILE A 183 -4.85 7.31 16.82
N VAL A 184 -6.16 7.26 16.95
CA VAL A 184 -6.97 6.20 16.34
C VAL A 184 -8.40 6.67 16.10
N ASN A 185 -9.06 6.13 15.07
CA ASN A 185 -10.51 6.32 14.89
C ASN A 185 -11.30 5.55 15.96
N GLU A 186 -12.49 6.04 16.34
CA GLU A 186 -13.38 5.40 17.33
C GLU A 186 -13.58 3.90 17.09
N LYS A 187 -13.70 3.50 15.82
CA LYS A 187 -13.88 2.11 15.38
C LYS A 187 -12.83 1.13 15.91
N PHE A 188 -11.61 1.59 16.19
CA PHE A 188 -10.49 0.72 16.60
C PHE A 188 -10.04 0.98 18.04
N LYS A 189 -10.79 1.77 18.82
CA LYS A 189 -10.46 2.09 20.21
C LYS A 189 -10.15 0.86 21.06
N ASP A 190 -10.98 -0.18 20.95
CA ASP A 190 -10.90 -1.36 21.83
C ASP A 190 -9.72 -2.30 21.52
N VAL A 191 -8.98 -2.06 20.42
CA VAL A 191 -7.85 -2.92 20.01
C VAL A 191 -6.49 -2.27 20.21
N VAL A 192 -6.43 -1.01 20.64
CA VAL A 192 -5.18 -0.25 20.71
C VAL A 192 -4.53 -0.18 22.09
N ASP A 193 -5.23 -0.56 23.17
CA ASP A 193 -4.69 -0.55 24.54
C ASP A 193 -3.39 -1.35 24.65
N LYS A 194 -3.30 -2.45 23.90
CA LYS A 194 -2.10 -3.28 23.84
C LYS A 194 -0.85 -2.54 23.36
N PHE A 195 -0.96 -1.40 22.69
CA PHE A 195 0.19 -0.64 22.22
C PHE A 195 0.65 0.44 23.22
N LEU A 196 -0.09 0.69 24.30
CA LEU A 196 0.23 1.77 25.24
C LEU A 196 1.31 1.36 26.26
N LYS A 197 2.13 2.35 26.65
CA LYS A 197 2.89 2.30 27.90
C LYS A 197 1.93 2.48 29.08
N ASN A 198 2.37 2.13 30.28
CA ASN A 198 1.61 2.45 31.50
C ASN A 198 1.39 3.98 31.60
N GLY A 199 0.14 4.42 31.78
CA GLY A 199 -0.25 5.83 31.77
C GLY A 199 -0.29 6.48 30.38
N GLY A 200 -0.18 5.70 29.30
CA GLY A 200 -0.34 6.19 27.93
C GLY A 200 -1.76 6.68 27.65
N LYS A 201 -1.89 7.54 26.63
CA LYS A 201 -3.16 8.17 26.25
C LYS A 201 -3.63 7.69 24.88
N ILE A 202 -4.95 7.64 24.71
CA ILE A 202 -5.60 7.46 23.40
C ILE A 202 -6.24 8.80 23.01
N ILE A 203 -6.03 9.20 21.76
CA ILE A 203 -6.78 10.28 21.13
C ILE A 203 -7.66 9.67 20.05
N LEU A 204 -8.96 9.92 20.19
CA LEU A 204 -9.99 9.48 19.27
C LEU A 204 -10.26 10.58 18.25
N VAL A 205 -10.31 10.20 16.97
CA VAL A 205 -10.47 11.11 15.83
C VAL A 205 -11.53 10.61 14.85
#